data_AF-A0A8T5MCZ0-F1
#
_entry.id   AF-A0A8T5MCZ0-F1
#
_cell.length_a   1.000
_cell.length_b   1.000
_cell.length_c   1.000
_cell.angle_alpha   90.00
_cell.angle_beta   90.00
_cell.angle_gamma   90.00
#
_symmetry.space_group_name_H-M   'P 1'
#
loop_
_entity.id
_entity.type
_entity.pdbx_description
1 polymer ?
#
loop_
_entity_poly.entity_id
_entity_poly.type
_entity_poly.pdbx_seq_one_letter_code
_entity_poly.pdbx_strand_id
1 'polypeptide(L)'
;MVKKERGPYGKNMIKVAIRFWTNNLPKGADKKTAWKGGALYLYKNDHKDIKPAMIMFDDINDDFQKKLFKLLNDQGIKLVEVPKEKFRVVNK
;
A
#
# COMPACT_ATOMS: atom_id res chain seq x y z
N MET A 1 -18.71 -12.31 19.48
CA MET A 1 -17.53 -12.17 18.61
C MET A 1 -17.94 -11.48 17.31
N VAL A 2 -17.45 -10.27 17.05
CA VAL A 2 -17.73 -9.58 15.79
C VAL A 2 -16.88 -10.21 14.68
N LYS A 3 -17.49 -11.00 13.80
CA LYS A 3 -16.84 -11.41 12.55
C LYS A 3 -16.57 -10.14 11.74
N LYS A 4 -15.29 -9.74 11.62
CA LYS A 4 -14.88 -8.71 10.67
C LYS A 4 -15.23 -9.25 9.28
N GLU A 5 -16.20 -8.65 8.61
CA GLU A 5 -16.43 -8.89 7.19
C GLU A 5 -15.14 -8.52 6.47
N ARG A 6 -14.36 -9.54 6.10
CA ARG A 6 -13.26 -9.36 5.16
C ARG A 6 -13.96 -9.04 3.83
N GLY A 7 -13.58 -7.92 3.19
CA GLY A 7 -14.04 -7.64 1.83
C GLY A 7 -13.87 -8.88 0.95
N PRO A 8 -14.72 -9.09 -0.07
CA PRO A 8 -14.77 -10.34 -0.82
C PRO A 8 -13.37 -10.71 -1.33
N TYR A 9 -12.77 -11.69 -0.67
CA TYR A 9 -11.47 -12.26 -1.05
C TYR A 9 -11.69 -12.88 -2.44
N GLY A 10 -11.08 -12.33 -3.48
CA GLY A 10 -11.32 -12.86 -4.83
C GLY A 10 -10.85 -12.00 -5.98
N LYS A 11 -11.42 -12.31 -7.17
CA LYS A 11 -11.07 -11.82 -8.51
C LYS A 11 -10.81 -10.32 -8.64
N ASN A 12 -11.47 -9.47 -7.86
CA ASN A 12 -11.37 -8.01 -7.97
C ASN A 12 -10.52 -7.35 -6.87
N MET A 13 -9.85 -8.13 -6.02
CA MET A 13 -9.03 -7.60 -4.94
C MET A 13 -7.54 -7.58 -5.36
N ILE A 14 -6.86 -6.48 -5.09
CA ILE A 14 -5.39 -6.43 -5.10
C ILE A 14 -4.89 -6.41 -3.67
N LYS A 15 -3.76 -7.09 -3.41
CA LYS A 15 -3.09 -7.03 -2.12
C LYS A 15 -1.80 -6.24 -2.28
N VAL A 16 -1.68 -5.16 -1.54
CA VAL A 16 -0.46 -4.36 -1.42
C VAL A 16 0.04 -4.49 0.02
N ALA A 17 1.33 -4.75 0.22
CA ALA A 17 1.97 -4.64 1.52
C ALA A 17 3.03 -3.55 1.50
N ILE A 18 3.09 -2.77 2.58
CA ILE A 18 4.05 -1.70 2.77
C ILE A 18 4.88 -2.07 3.98
N ARG A 19 6.21 -2.06 3.85
CA ARG A 19 7.15 -2.28 4.95
C ARG A 19 8.01 -1.05 5.10
N PHE A 20 8.18 -0.57 6.32
CA PHE A 20 9.02 0.58 6.64
C PHE A 20 10.25 0.13 7.45
N TRP A 21 11.37 0.82 7.27
CA TRP A 21 12.59 0.62 8.07
C TRP A 21 13.19 1.94 8.56
N THR A 22 13.94 1.82 9.64
CA THR A 22 14.52 2.94 10.40
C THR A 22 16.05 2.95 10.36
N ASN A 23 16.66 2.06 9.56
CA ASN A 23 18.09 1.73 9.63
C ASN A 23 19.05 2.90 9.40
N ASN A 24 18.60 3.97 8.72
CA ASN A 24 19.46 5.08 8.30
C ASN A 24 19.04 6.45 8.88
N LEU A 25 18.40 6.47 10.05
CA LEU A 25 17.95 7.71 10.70
C LEU A 25 19.11 8.56 11.26
N PRO A 26 18.98 9.91 11.28
CA PRO A 26 19.94 10.79 11.94
C PRO A 26 20.13 10.48 13.43
N LYS A 27 21.31 10.82 13.97
CA LYS A 27 21.60 10.68 15.40
C LYS A 27 20.67 11.58 16.21
N GLY A 28 19.86 10.99 17.09
CA GLY A 28 18.86 11.70 17.91
C GLY A 28 17.42 11.63 17.37
N ALA A 29 17.19 11.03 16.21
CA ALA A 29 15.84 10.79 15.70
C ALA A 29 15.10 9.73 16.55
N ASP A 30 13.80 9.94 16.76
CA ASP A 30 12.95 8.97 17.46
C ASP A 30 12.72 7.73 16.59
N LYS A 31 13.39 6.62 16.95
CA LYS A 31 13.30 5.35 16.23
C LYS A 31 11.91 4.69 16.28
N LYS A 32 11.00 5.14 17.15
CA LYS A 32 9.63 4.60 17.25
C LYS A 32 8.69 5.23 16.22
N THR A 33 8.93 6.49 15.84
CA THR A 33 8.02 7.25 14.98
C THR A 33 8.65 7.66 13.65
N ALA A 34 9.98 7.72 13.57
CA ALA A 34 10.69 8.07 12.35
C ALA A 34 10.96 6.84 11.49
N TRP A 35 10.64 6.95 10.20
CA TRP A 35 10.90 5.95 9.18
C TRP A 35 11.68 6.63 8.07
N LYS A 36 12.73 5.98 7.58
CA LYS A 36 13.52 6.56 6.48
C LYS A 36 13.04 6.09 5.14
N GLY A 37 12.76 4.80 5.00
CA GLY A 37 12.35 4.25 3.73
C GLY A 37 11.57 2.96 3.92
N GLY A 38 11.38 2.26 2.83
CA GLY A 38 10.60 1.05 2.84
C GLY A 38 10.48 0.38 1.48
N ALA A 39 9.63 -0.63 1.45
CA ALA A 39 9.32 -1.39 0.26
C ALA A 39 7.81 -1.53 0.10
N LEU A 40 7.37 -1.33 -1.13
CA LEU A 40 6.01 -1.58 -1.60
C LEU A 40 6.00 -2.93 -2.31
N TYR A 41 5.13 -3.82 -1.89
CA TYR A 41 4.92 -5.13 -2.49
C TYR A 41 3.53 -5.21 -3.08
N LEU A 42 3.46 -5.50 -4.37
CA LEU A 42 2.23 -5.92 -5.02
C LEU A 42 2.26 -7.43 -5.16
N TYR A 43 1.25 -8.10 -4.62
CA TYR A 43 1.13 -9.55 -4.73
C TYR A 43 0.49 -9.94 -6.06
N LYS A 44 0.79 -11.16 -6.49
CA LYS A 44 0.14 -11.78 -7.66
C LYS A 44 -1.39 -11.75 -7.50
N ASN A 45 -2.08 -11.46 -8.59
CA ASN A 45 -3.49 -11.78 -8.74
C ASN A 45 -3.72 -12.41 -10.12
N ASP A 46 -3.95 -13.73 -10.12
CA ASP A 46 -4.15 -14.53 -11.33
C ASP A 46 -5.38 -14.13 -12.14
N HIS A 47 -6.40 -13.55 -11.51
CA HIS A 47 -7.63 -13.16 -12.21
C HIS A 47 -7.54 -11.79 -12.90
N LYS A 48 -6.52 -11.01 -12.59
CA LYS A 48 -6.28 -9.67 -13.14
C LYS A 48 -4.96 -9.56 -13.88
N ASP A 49 -4.30 -10.70 -14.09
CA ASP A 49 -2.98 -10.81 -14.71
C ASP A 49 -1.91 -9.90 -14.05
N ILE A 50 -2.06 -9.69 -12.74
CA ILE A 50 -1.13 -8.89 -11.94
C ILE A 50 0.02 -9.79 -11.50
N LYS A 51 1.24 -9.37 -11.82
CA LYS A 51 2.46 -10.08 -11.44
C LYS A 51 2.94 -9.60 -10.07
N PRO A 52 3.65 -10.46 -9.30
CA PRO A 52 4.35 -10.00 -8.12
C PRO A 52 5.34 -8.89 -8.51
N ALA A 53 5.30 -7.77 -7.81
CA ALA A 53 6.21 -6.66 -8.04
C ALA A 53 6.62 -6.04 -6.70
N MET A 54 7.85 -5.54 -6.63
CA MET A 54 8.40 -4.89 -5.46
C MET A 54 9.14 -3.63 -5.88
N ILE A 55 8.93 -2.54 -5.16
CA ILE A 55 9.71 -1.31 -5.35
C ILE A 55 10.14 -0.74 -4.00
N MET A 56 11.40 -0.31 -3.94
CA MET A 56 11.99 0.32 -2.76
C MET A 56 11.81 1.84 -2.84
N PHE A 57 11.65 2.49 -1.69
CA PHE A 57 11.62 3.93 -1.55
C PHE A 57 12.51 4.36 -0.37
N ASP A 58 13.18 5.49 -0.52
CA ASP A 58 14.21 5.97 0.42
C ASP A 58 13.73 7.18 1.25
N ASP A 59 12.51 7.68 0.99
CA ASP A 59 11.81 8.73 1.74
C ASP A 59 10.28 8.53 1.69
N ILE A 60 9.58 8.86 2.77
CA ILE A 60 8.12 8.72 2.90
C ILE A 60 7.34 9.82 2.17
N ASN A 61 7.90 11.02 2.02
CA ASN A 61 7.10 12.15 1.55
C ASN A 61 6.82 12.05 0.05
N ASP A 62 7.79 12.40 -0.79
CA ASP A 62 7.58 12.47 -2.23
C ASP A 62 7.92 11.16 -2.95
N ASP A 63 8.90 10.41 -2.44
CA ASP A 63 9.38 9.20 -3.09
C ASP A 63 8.36 8.06 -2.96
N PHE A 64 7.80 7.84 -1.76
CA PHE A 64 6.76 6.84 -1.54
C PHE A 64 5.57 6.96 -2.51
N GLN A 65 4.96 8.14 -2.61
CA GLN A 65 3.77 8.33 -3.43
C GLN A 65 4.09 8.09 -4.91
N LYS A 66 5.22 8.63 -5.41
CA LYS A 66 5.68 8.40 -6.79
C LYS A 66 5.94 6.92 -7.06
N LYS A 67 6.61 6.22 -6.15
CA LYS A 67 6.94 4.79 -6.27
C LYS A 67 5.68 3.92 -6.22
N LEU A 68 4.69 4.28 -5.41
CA LEU A 68 3.40 3.60 -5.37
C LEU A 68 2.64 3.76 -6.69
N PHE A 69 2.48 4.97 -7.19
CA PHE A 69 1.80 5.18 -8.47
C PHE A 69 2.55 4.52 -9.61
N LYS A 70 3.89 4.55 -9.60
CA LYS A 70 4.71 3.81 -10.57
C LYS A 70 4.40 2.31 -10.53
N LEU A 71 4.44 1.69 -9.34
CA LEU A 71 4.17 0.26 -9.16
C LEU A 71 2.79 -0.14 -9.70
N LEU A 72 1.77 0.68 -9.43
CA LEU A 72 0.41 0.42 -9.90
C LEU A 72 0.29 0.60 -11.41
N ASN A 73 0.85 1.69 -11.97
CA ASN A 73 0.79 1.99 -13.40
C ASN A 73 1.55 0.96 -14.25
N ASP A 74 2.73 0.50 -13.79
CA ASP A 74 3.50 -0.56 -14.46
C ASP A 74 2.71 -1.88 -14.58
N GLN A 75 1.68 -2.06 -13.74
CA GLN A 75 0.81 -3.24 -13.70
C GLN A 75 -0.58 -2.96 -14.28
N GLY A 76 -0.77 -1.80 -14.93
CA GLY A 76 -2.04 -1.40 -15.54
C GLY A 76 -3.16 -1.11 -14.53
N ILE A 77 -2.84 -0.92 -13.25
CA ILE A 77 -3.81 -0.64 -12.19
C ILE A 77 -4.08 0.85 -12.13
N LYS A 78 -5.33 1.24 -12.40
CA LYS A 78 -5.80 2.63 -12.27
C LYS A 78 -6.61 2.79 -11.00
N LEU A 79 -6.17 3.71 -10.12
CA LEU A 79 -6.98 4.12 -8.97
C LEU A 79 -8.08 5.05 -9.47
N VAL A 80 -9.31 4.77 -9.04
CA VAL A 80 -10.48 5.62 -9.30
C VAL A 80 -10.89 6.30 -8.01
N GLU A 81 -11.20 7.60 -8.07
CA GLU A 81 -11.79 8.28 -6.93
C GLU A 81 -13.20 7.73 -6.72
N VAL A 82 -13.45 7.23 -5.52
CA VAL A 82 -14.78 6.80 -5.12
C VAL A 82 -15.46 7.99 -4.44
N PRO A 83 -16.67 8.41 -4.89
CA PRO A 83 -17.41 9.49 -4.24
C PRO A 83 -17.61 9.20 -2.75
N LYS A 84 -17.30 10.18 -1.89
CA LYS A 84 -17.36 10.05 -0.42
C LYS A 84 -18.72 9.55 0.08
N GLU A 85 -19.79 9.86 -0.64
CA GLU A 85 -21.17 9.46 -0.37
C GLU A 85 -21.39 7.94 -0.34
N LYS A 86 -20.50 7.15 -0.95
CA LYS A 86 -20.63 5.68 -1.03
C LYS A 86 -20.03 4.94 0.17
N PHE A 87 -19.32 5.61 1.07
CA PHE A 87 -18.78 4.98 2.28
C PHE A 87 -19.60 5.39 3.51
N ARG A 88 -20.59 4.55 3.87
CA ARG A 88 -21.06 4.54 5.25
C ARG A 88 -19.96 3.91 6.09
N VAL A 89 -19.19 4.74 6.80
CA VAL A 89 -18.34 4.27 7.88
C VAL A 89 -19.27 3.64 8.93
N VAL A 90 -19.29 2.31 8.99
CA VAL A 90 -19.97 1.60 10.07
C VAL A 90 -19.07 1.74 11.30
N ASN A 91 -19.27 2.80 12.07
CA ASN A 91 -18.71 2.88 13.42
C ASN A 91 -19.38 1.77 14.25
N LYS A 92 -18.58 0.84 14.77
CA LYS A 92 -18.97 -0.13 15.79
C LYS A 92 -18.36 0.27 17.12
#